data_AF-A0A7R6X2G7-F1
#
_entry.id   AF-A0A7R6X2G7-F1
#
_cell.length_a   1.000
_cell.length_b   1.000
_cell.length_c   1.000
_cell.angle_alpha   90.00
_cell.angle_beta   90.00
_cell.angle_gamma   90.00
#
_symmetry.space_group_name_H-M   'P 1'
#
loop_
_entity.id
_entity.type
_entity.pdbx_description
1 polymer ?
#
loop_
_entity_poly.entity_id
_entity_poly.type
_entity_poly.pdbx_seq_one_letter_code
_entity_poly.pdbx_strand_id
1 'polypeptide(L)'
;MDARSDRNAIPLAVDLDGTLIATDLLWEGLFLLLKKNPLYIFLVPFWAAGGPARLKQAIAQRIDIDPATLPYRAPLLERLRAEHGEGRKIVLATGTPRKFADAIACHLGIFDRVLATDGLDNLTSGKKRASLISAYGDGGFDYAGNSRHDLQVFDAARNAIVVAPDRHAARWQAAHGAETMPAPKPTLRTVVKMLRVHQWLKNSLIAVPMVLSHEYFNTNMIWQCLLAFISFSAVASAIYILNDFFDLALDRKHATKRNRPFASGALSIPFGLGAMAVLVAIGLGAGLFLPIEFLGVLGGYMVVTTAYSLSFKRMLLVDVLTLAGLYSIRVIAGAAATGVDVSFWLLAFSIFFFLSLALVKRFVELRTTAIPPGERIAGRGYRTEDQEIVAQAGMASAFSSALVLALYMDSVAVRELYPHPWLIWPLPPIVLYLTMRVWILARRDEMNDDPVVFIIRDWRSQIVVAIGAVLLVIGGW
;
A
#
# COMPACT_ATOMS: atom_id res chain seq x y z
N MET A 1 47.04 -28.66 4.70
CA MET A 1 46.20 -27.93 3.73
C MET A 1 45.17 -27.18 4.54
N ASP A 2 45.27 -25.85 4.58
CA ASP A 2 44.39 -25.02 5.40
C ASP A 2 42.98 -25.03 4.81
N ALA A 3 41.96 -25.32 5.62
CA ALA A 3 40.56 -25.30 5.19
C ALA A 3 40.13 -23.94 4.56
N ARG A 4 40.90 -22.87 4.79
CA ARG A 4 40.73 -21.55 4.16
C ARG A 4 41.16 -21.51 2.69
N SER A 5 42.24 -22.20 2.30
CA SER A 5 42.70 -22.20 0.90
C SER A 5 41.72 -22.95 -0.03
N ASP A 6 41.14 -24.05 0.46
CA ASP A 6 40.17 -24.84 -0.30
C ASP A 6 38.82 -24.13 -0.48
N ARG A 7 38.45 -23.25 0.46
CA ARG A 7 37.19 -22.51 0.41
C ARG A 7 37.25 -21.33 -0.57
N ASN A 8 38.41 -20.69 -0.71
CA ASN A 8 38.65 -19.62 -1.68
C ASN A 8 38.77 -20.12 -3.12
N ALA A 9 39.17 -21.38 -3.32
CA ALA A 9 39.25 -22.00 -4.63
C ALA A 9 37.88 -22.27 -5.27
N ILE A 10 36.83 -22.46 -4.45
CA ILE A 10 35.50 -22.85 -4.92
C ILE A 10 34.57 -21.62 -4.96
N PRO A 11 34.03 -21.26 -6.13
CA PRO A 11 33.13 -20.12 -6.24
C PRO A 11 31.81 -20.36 -5.49
N LEU A 12 31.24 -19.29 -4.95
CA LEU A 12 29.87 -19.27 -4.41
C LEU A 12 28.94 -18.63 -5.43
N ALA A 13 28.04 -19.42 -6.02
CA ALA A 13 27.00 -18.93 -6.90
C ALA A 13 25.71 -18.65 -6.13
N VAL A 14 25.02 -17.56 -6.45
CA VAL A 14 23.89 -17.05 -5.67
C VAL A 14 22.73 -16.71 -6.58
N ASP A 15 21.53 -17.19 -6.24
CA ASP A 15 20.31 -16.73 -6.91
C ASP A 15 19.89 -15.32 -6.46
N LEU A 16 19.19 -14.62 -7.34
CA LEU A 16 18.73 -13.27 -7.08
C LEU A 16 17.37 -13.24 -6.38
N ASP A 17 16.34 -13.69 -7.09
CA ASP A 17 14.93 -13.49 -6.72
C ASP A 17 14.54 -14.36 -5.52
N GLY A 18 14.09 -13.73 -4.44
CA GLY A 18 13.75 -14.38 -3.18
C GLY A 18 14.95 -14.90 -2.35
N THR A 19 16.15 -14.99 -2.94
CA THR A 19 17.41 -15.35 -2.26
C THR A 19 18.20 -14.10 -1.86
N LEU A 20 18.86 -13.40 -2.79
CA LEU A 20 19.62 -12.18 -2.47
C LEU A 20 18.70 -11.00 -2.15
N ILE A 21 17.63 -10.84 -2.92
CA ILE A 21 16.55 -9.90 -2.63
C ILE A 21 15.35 -10.64 -2.06
N ALA A 22 14.57 -10.00 -1.20
CA ALA A 22 13.40 -10.62 -0.59
C ALA A 22 12.18 -10.74 -1.54
N THR A 23 12.27 -10.15 -2.73
CA THR A 23 11.19 -10.00 -3.71
C THR A 23 11.55 -10.63 -5.05
N ASP A 24 10.66 -10.49 -6.03
CA ASP A 24 10.80 -11.02 -7.39
C ASP A 24 10.73 -9.88 -8.41
N LEU A 25 11.80 -9.70 -9.19
CA LEU A 25 11.95 -8.61 -10.15
C LEU A 25 10.99 -8.70 -11.33
N LEU A 26 10.43 -9.87 -11.65
CA LEU A 26 9.39 -9.98 -12.67
C LEU A 26 8.15 -9.19 -12.25
N TRP A 27 7.70 -9.40 -11.01
CA TRP A 27 6.51 -8.74 -10.48
C TRP A 27 6.76 -7.26 -10.24
N GLU A 28 7.90 -6.88 -9.65
CA GLU A 28 8.26 -5.47 -9.49
C GLU A 28 8.36 -4.75 -10.84
N GLY A 29 9.01 -5.39 -11.82
CA GLY A 29 9.15 -4.85 -13.15
C GLY A 29 7.80 -4.67 -13.85
N LEU A 30 6.88 -5.61 -13.68
CA LEU A 30 5.52 -5.51 -14.21
C LEU A 30 4.76 -4.32 -13.61
N PHE A 31 4.78 -4.14 -12.29
CA PHE A 31 4.08 -3.01 -11.65
C PHE A 31 4.73 -1.67 -11.97
N LEU A 32 6.05 -1.63 -12.12
CA LEU A 32 6.76 -0.43 -12.57
C LEU A 32 6.39 -0.08 -14.03
N LEU A 33 6.26 -1.10 -14.89
CA LEU A 33 5.80 -0.93 -16.28
C LEU A 33 4.38 -0.36 -16.32
N LEU A 34 3.46 -0.94 -15.54
CA LEU A 34 2.07 -0.49 -15.46
C LEU A 34 1.95 0.91 -14.84
N LYS A 35 2.83 1.27 -13.90
CA LYS A 35 2.91 2.64 -13.36
C LYS A 35 3.33 3.65 -14.43
N LYS A 36 4.24 3.26 -15.31
CA LYS A 36 4.73 4.09 -16.42
C LYS A 36 3.67 4.24 -17.50
N ASN A 37 3.01 3.16 -17.88
CA ASN A 37 1.88 3.17 -18.80
C ASN A 37 0.94 1.97 -18.52
N PRO A 38 -0.28 2.21 -17.99
CA PRO A 38 -1.23 1.15 -17.68
C PRO A 38 -1.68 0.32 -18.89
N LEU A 39 -1.62 0.87 -20.11
CA LEU A 39 -2.06 0.18 -21.34
C LEU A 39 -1.21 -1.06 -21.67
N TYR A 40 -0.01 -1.18 -21.10
CA TYR A 40 0.80 -2.39 -21.28
C TYR A 40 0.14 -3.66 -20.73
N ILE A 41 -0.87 -3.55 -19.86
CA ILE A 41 -1.61 -4.71 -19.34
C ILE A 41 -2.20 -5.57 -20.47
N PHE A 42 -2.60 -4.97 -21.59
CA PHE A 42 -3.16 -5.69 -22.73
C PHE A 42 -2.10 -6.44 -23.56
N LEU A 43 -0.83 -6.05 -23.45
CA LEU A 43 0.29 -6.71 -24.14
C LEU A 43 0.92 -7.83 -23.31
N VAL A 44 0.75 -7.82 -21.98
CA VAL A 44 1.28 -8.84 -21.07
C VAL A 44 0.84 -10.26 -21.45
N PRO A 45 -0.44 -10.55 -21.77
CA PRO A 45 -0.86 -11.89 -22.21
C PRO A 45 -0.13 -12.35 -23.47
N PHE A 46 0.09 -11.46 -24.44
CA PHE A 46 0.80 -11.80 -25.67
C PHE A 46 2.28 -12.12 -25.42
N TRP A 47 2.94 -11.38 -24.52
CA TRP A 47 4.31 -11.70 -24.14
C TRP A 47 4.41 -12.99 -23.33
N ALA A 48 3.45 -13.23 -22.43
CA ALA A 48 3.38 -14.45 -21.64
C ALA A 48 3.14 -15.70 -22.52
N ALA A 49 2.30 -15.58 -23.56
CA ALA A 49 2.06 -16.64 -24.53
C ALA A 49 3.33 -17.04 -25.30
N GLY A 50 4.26 -16.11 -25.52
CA GLY A 50 5.58 -16.38 -26.08
C GLY A 50 6.61 -16.92 -25.08
N GLY A 51 6.20 -17.25 -23.85
CA GLY A 51 7.04 -17.87 -22.82
C GLY A 51 7.62 -16.91 -21.78
N PRO A 52 8.13 -17.45 -20.65
CA PRO A 52 8.59 -16.65 -19.51
C PRO A 52 9.80 -15.76 -19.83
N ALA A 53 10.72 -16.21 -20.69
CA ALA A 53 11.86 -15.39 -21.14
C ALA A 53 11.38 -14.15 -21.90
N ARG A 54 10.44 -14.32 -22.84
CA ARG A 54 9.90 -13.22 -23.65
C ARG A 54 9.21 -12.17 -22.78
N LEU A 55 8.41 -12.61 -21.81
CA LEU A 55 7.76 -11.70 -20.85
C LEU A 55 8.79 -10.88 -20.06
N LYS A 56 9.79 -11.54 -19.47
CA LYS A 56 10.85 -10.89 -18.70
C LYS A 56 11.64 -9.89 -19.54
N GLN A 57 12.02 -10.25 -20.76
CA GLN A 57 12.75 -9.35 -21.67
C GLN A 57 11.90 -8.16 -22.12
N ALA A 58 10.63 -8.38 -22.47
CA ALA A 58 9.74 -7.31 -22.90
C ALA A 58 9.52 -6.26 -21.79
N ILE A 59 9.46 -6.70 -20.54
CA ILE A 59 9.42 -5.81 -19.37
C ILE A 59 10.76 -5.06 -19.24
N ALA A 60 11.89 -5.78 -19.21
CA ALA A 60 13.21 -5.18 -19.01
C ALA A 60 13.60 -4.14 -20.08
N GLN A 61 13.15 -4.30 -21.32
CA GLN A 61 13.39 -3.33 -22.39
C GLN A 61 12.70 -1.97 -22.15
N ARG A 62 11.63 -1.92 -21.36
CA ARG A 62 10.75 -0.74 -21.22
C ARG A 62 10.93 0.04 -19.93
N ILE A 63 11.60 -0.57 -18.95
CA ILE A 63 11.81 -0.01 -17.62
C ILE A 63 13.25 -0.20 -17.16
N ASP A 64 13.65 0.62 -16.21
CA ASP A 64 14.89 0.52 -15.46
C ASP A 64 14.56 0.33 -13.99
N ILE A 65 15.36 -0.46 -13.29
CA ILE A 65 15.25 -0.64 -11.84
C ILE A 65 16.33 0.18 -11.15
N ASP A 66 16.05 0.64 -9.93
CA ASP A 66 17.02 1.32 -9.05
C ASP A 66 17.58 0.29 -8.06
N PRO A 67 18.79 -0.27 -8.28
CA PRO A 67 19.33 -1.33 -7.45
C PRO A 67 19.51 -0.92 -5.99
N ALA A 68 19.70 0.37 -5.70
CA ALA A 68 19.89 0.87 -4.33
C ALA A 68 18.63 0.73 -3.47
N THR A 69 17.45 0.58 -4.11
CA THR A 69 16.18 0.48 -3.41
C THR A 69 15.73 -0.95 -3.18
N LEU A 70 16.41 -1.96 -3.71
CA LEU A 70 15.94 -3.34 -3.61
C LEU A 70 16.03 -3.87 -2.17
N PRO A 71 15.10 -4.74 -1.73
CA PRO A 71 15.06 -5.24 -0.37
C PRO A 71 16.05 -6.40 -0.21
N TYR A 72 17.34 -6.09 -0.17
CA TYR A 72 18.40 -7.08 0.02
C TYR A 72 18.29 -7.76 1.40
N ARG A 73 18.58 -9.07 1.43
CA ARG A 73 18.71 -9.80 2.70
C ARG A 73 20.07 -9.51 3.32
N ALA A 74 20.10 -8.59 4.29
CA ALA A 74 21.33 -8.14 4.95
C ALA A 74 22.26 -9.30 5.41
N PRO A 75 21.77 -10.37 6.07
CA PRO A 75 22.65 -11.46 6.52
C PRO A 75 23.38 -12.18 5.38
N LEU A 76 22.70 -12.39 4.24
CA LEU A 76 23.34 -13.01 3.08
C LEU A 76 24.30 -12.03 2.42
N LEU A 77 23.89 -10.78 2.23
CA LEU A 77 24.74 -9.76 1.58
C LEU A 77 26.03 -9.49 2.36
N GLU A 78 25.96 -9.44 3.69
CA GLU A 78 27.12 -9.29 4.58
C GLU A 78 28.08 -10.48 4.45
N ARG A 79 27.55 -11.71 4.39
CA ARG A 79 28.38 -12.90 4.14
C ARG A 79 29.05 -12.85 2.77
N LEU A 80 28.31 -12.49 1.72
CA LEU A 80 28.89 -12.41 0.38
C LEU A 80 30.00 -11.36 0.28
N ARG A 81 29.83 -10.22 0.96
CA ARG A 81 30.89 -9.20 1.08
C ARG A 81 32.11 -9.71 1.83
N ALA A 82 31.91 -10.44 2.93
CA ALA A 82 33.00 -11.02 3.70
C ALA A 82 33.77 -12.06 2.87
N GLU A 83 33.07 -13.00 2.24
CA GLU A 83 33.69 -14.05 1.42
C GLU A 83 34.40 -13.45 0.18
N HIS A 84 33.82 -12.44 -0.47
CA HIS A 84 34.50 -11.72 -1.55
C HIS A 84 35.77 -11.01 -1.07
N GLY A 85 35.72 -10.35 0.09
CA GLY A 85 36.88 -9.71 0.72
C GLY A 85 37.99 -10.69 1.13
N GLU A 86 37.63 -11.95 1.41
CA GLU A 86 38.57 -13.05 1.64
C GLU A 86 39.18 -13.62 0.34
N GLY A 87 38.76 -13.12 -0.83
CA GLY A 87 39.27 -13.53 -2.14
C GLY A 87 38.47 -14.67 -2.80
N ARG A 88 37.30 -15.04 -2.25
CA ARG A 88 36.43 -16.04 -2.85
C ARG A 88 35.68 -15.44 -4.05
N LYS A 89 35.64 -16.19 -5.16
CA LYS A 89 34.86 -15.79 -6.34
C LYS A 89 33.36 -15.89 -6.06
N ILE A 90 32.61 -14.82 -6.31
CA ILE A 90 31.16 -14.78 -6.16
C ILE A 90 30.50 -14.65 -7.53
N VAL A 91 29.48 -15.48 -7.78
CA VAL A 91 28.79 -15.55 -9.07
C VAL A 91 27.31 -15.25 -8.88
N LEU A 92 26.76 -14.30 -9.62
CA LEU A 92 25.32 -14.08 -9.66
C LEU A 92 24.71 -15.03 -10.69
N ALA A 93 23.84 -15.95 -10.27
CA ALA A 93 23.23 -16.96 -11.13
C ALA A 93 21.69 -16.89 -11.09
N THR A 94 21.10 -16.13 -12.00
CA THR A 94 19.68 -15.74 -11.94
C THR A 94 18.90 -15.98 -13.25
N GLY A 95 17.61 -16.26 -13.10
CA GLY A 95 16.64 -16.27 -14.20
C GLY A 95 16.15 -14.87 -14.62
N THR A 96 16.67 -13.80 -14.02
CA THR A 96 16.32 -12.42 -14.35
C THR A 96 17.05 -11.95 -15.64
N PRO A 97 16.47 -11.03 -16.44
CA PRO A 97 17.13 -10.48 -17.62
C PRO A 97 18.50 -9.87 -17.30
N ARG A 98 19.47 -10.11 -18.19
CA ARG A 98 20.84 -9.61 -18.06
C ARG A 98 20.93 -8.12 -17.74
N LYS A 99 20.10 -7.28 -18.37
CA LYS A 99 19.99 -5.83 -18.07
C LYS A 99 19.84 -5.52 -16.57
N PHE A 100 18.98 -6.26 -15.86
CA PHE A 100 18.74 -6.05 -14.43
C PHE A 100 19.82 -6.69 -13.57
N ALA A 101 20.27 -7.90 -13.94
CA ALA A 101 21.31 -8.60 -13.23
C ALA A 101 22.63 -7.81 -13.24
N ASP A 102 23.03 -7.27 -14.39
CA ASP A 102 24.25 -6.47 -14.54
C ASP A 102 24.16 -5.14 -13.77
N ALA A 103 23.00 -4.48 -13.75
CA ALA A 103 22.79 -3.27 -12.95
C ALA A 103 22.97 -3.52 -11.45
N ILE A 104 22.46 -4.65 -10.94
CA ILE A 104 22.62 -5.05 -9.54
C ILE A 104 24.06 -5.46 -9.24
N ALA A 105 24.70 -6.20 -10.15
CA ALA A 105 26.08 -6.61 -10.00
C ALA A 105 27.02 -5.40 -9.94
N CYS A 106 26.82 -4.43 -10.84
CA CYS A 106 27.56 -3.16 -10.86
C CYS A 106 27.34 -2.34 -9.58
N HIS A 107 26.10 -2.32 -9.06
CA HIS A 107 25.79 -1.59 -7.83
C HIS A 107 26.45 -2.19 -6.59
N LEU A 108 26.43 -3.53 -6.47
CA LEU A 108 26.97 -4.21 -5.29
C LEU A 108 28.49 -4.38 -5.35
N GLY A 109 29.08 -4.49 -6.55
CA GLY A 109 30.53 -4.53 -6.75
C GLY A 109 31.24 -5.78 -6.22
N ILE A 110 30.50 -6.84 -5.91
CA ILE A 110 31.01 -8.08 -5.28
C ILE A 110 30.99 -9.31 -6.20
N PHE A 111 30.48 -9.17 -7.43
CA PHE A 111 30.30 -10.32 -8.33
C PHE A 111 31.38 -10.35 -9.40
N ASP A 112 32.13 -11.45 -9.45
CA ASP A 112 33.15 -11.70 -10.47
C ASP A 112 32.55 -12.14 -11.80
N ARG A 113 31.35 -12.73 -11.76
CA ARG A 113 30.64 -13.21 -12.96
C ARG A 113 29.13 -13.14 -12.77
N VAL A 114 28.43 -12.83 -13.86
CA VAL A 114 26.96 -12.81 -13.93
C VAL A 114 26.48 -13.82 -14.96
N LEU A 115 25.76 -14.84 -14.50
CA LEU A 115 24.98 -15.78 -15.30
C LEU A 115 23.50 -15.35 -15.21
N ALA A 116 22.97 -14.81 -16.29
CA ALA A 116 21.63 -14.24 -16.35
C ALA A 116 20.89 -14.72 -17.60
N THR A 117 19.57 -14.50 -17.65
CA THR A 117 18.76 -14.78 -18.84
C THR A 117 19.10 -13.77 -19.94
N ASP A 118 19.53 -14.28 -21.09
CA ASP A 118 19.84 -13.51 -22.29
C ASP A 118 19.02 -14.03 -23.48
N GLY A 119 18.35 -13.15 -24.21
CA GLY A 119 17.40 -13.53 -25.26
C GLY A 119 16.25 -14.43 -24.76
N LEU A 120 15.98 -15.52 -25.49
CA LEU A 120 14.92 -16.49 -25.20
C LEU A 120 15.34 -17.59 -24.22
N ASP A 121 16.60 -17.64 -23.81
CA ASP A 121 17.13 -18.66 -22.92
C ASP A 121 16.91 -18.32 -21.45
N ASN A 122 15.73 -18.69 -20.92
CA ASN A 122 15.40 -18.54 -19.51
C ASN A 122 16.33 -19.40 -18.64
N LEU A 123 17.27 -18.76 -17.94
CA LEU A 123 18.27 -19.41 -17.08
C LEU A 123 17.65 -19.81 -15.73
N THR A 124 16.77 -20.81 -15.75
CA THR A 124 16.10 -21.35 -14.56
C THR A 124 16.27 -22.85 -14.46
N SER A 125 16.31 -23.39 -13.23
CA SER A 125 16.35 -24.83 -12.95
C SER A 125 17.44 -25.57 -13.73
N GLY A 126 17.09 -26.54 -14.58
CA GLY A 126 18.06 -27.37 -15.29
C GLY A 126 19.02 -26.58 -16.18
N LYS A 127 18.57 -25.48 -16.82
CA LYS A 127 19.46 -24.61 -17.59
C LYS A 127 20.47 -23.88 -16.71
N LYS A 128 20.04 -23.43 -15.52
CA LYS A 128 20.91 -22.80 -14.51
C LYS A 128 21.95 -23.80 -14.03
N ARG A 129 21.54 -25.03 -13.70
CA ARG A 129 22.42 -26.15 -13.34
C ARG A 129 23.45 -26.43 -14.44
N ALA A 130 23.01 -26.62 -15.68
CA ALA A 130 23.90 -26.92 -16.80
C ALA A 130 24.93 -25.81 -17.03
N SER A 131 24.53 -24.55 -16.93
CA SER A 131 25.47 -23.41 -17.06
C SER A 131 26.50 -23.37 -15.94
N LEU A 132 26.13 -23.72 -14.71
CA LEU A 132 27.06 -23.77 -13.57
C LEU A 132 28.02 -24.95 -13.68
N ILE A 133 27.53 -26.14 -14.04
CA ILE A 133 28.37 -27.32 -14.30
C ILE A 133 29.33 -27.05 -15.46
N SER A 134 28.87 -26.43 -16.55
CA SER A 134 29.74 -26.08 -17.67
C SER A 134 30.83 -25.07 -17.29
N ALA A 135 30.59 -24.21 -16.30
CA ALA A 135 31.55 -23.19 -15.89
C ALA A 135 32.54 -23.68 -14.81
N TYR A 136 32.12 -24.60 -13.93
CA TYR A 136 32.86 -24.95 -12.72
C TYR A 136 32.99 -26.46 -12.46
N GLY A 137 32.26 -27.30 -13.19
CA GLY A 137 32.20 -28.75 -12.97
C GLY A 137 31.10 -29.17 -11.99
N ASP A 138 30.77 -30.46 -11.99
CA ASP A 138 29.82 -31.06 -11.03
C ASP A 138 30.45 -31.14 -9.64
N GLY A 139 29.79 -30.58 -8.62
CA GLY A 139 30.40 -30.37 -7.30
C GLY A 139 31.53 -29.33 -7.26
N GLY A 140 31.68 -28.51 -8.31
CA GLY A 140 32.74 -27.52 -8.42
C GLY A 140 32.40 -26.12 -7.90
N PHE A 141 31.22 -25.93 -7.31
CA PHE A 141 30.72 -24.65 -6.81
C PHE A 141 29.83 -24.86 -5.59
N ASP A 142 29.76 -23.86 -4.70
CA ASP A 142 28.70 -23.78 -3.68
C ASP A 142 27.54 -22.94 -4.22
N TYR A 143 26.32 -23.20 -3.74
CA TYR A 143 25.13 -22.50 -4.25
C TYR A 143 24.19 -22.02 -3.15
N ALA A 144 23.78 -20.75 -3.24
CA ALA A 144 22.73 -20.16 -2.43
C ALA A 144 21.44 -19.98 -3.24
N GLY A 145 20.33 -20.56 -2.77
CA GLY A 145 19.04 -20.56 -3.46
C GLY A 145 17.87 -20.71 -2.47
N ASN A 146 16.63 -20.60 -2.94
CA ASN A 146 15.45 -20.56 -2.05
C ASN A 146 14.25 -21.40 -2.50
N SER A 147 14.22 -21.87 -3.74
CA SER A 147 12.97 -22.30 -4.37
C SER A 147 12.99 -23.72 -4.91
N ARG A 148 11.81 -24.22 -5.29
CA ARG A 148 11.67 -25.44 -6.12
C ARG A 148 12.54 -25.39 -7.38
N HIS A 149 12.77 -24.21 -7.96
CA HIS A 149 13.56 -24.08 -9.17
C HIS A 149 15.05 -24.32 -8.92
N ASP A 150 15.50 -24.29 -7.67
CA ASP A 150 16.89 -24.43 -7.28
C ASP A 150 17.28 -25.87 -6.91
N LEU A 151 16.30 -26.77 -6.74
CA LEU A 151 16.56 -28.14 -6.28
C LEU A 151 17.61 -28.87 -7.14
N GLN A 152 17.48 -28.78 -8.47
CA GLN A 152 18.44 -29.41 -9.38
C GLN A 152 19.84 -28.78 -9.31
N VAL A 153 19.94 -27.53 -8.88
CA VAL A 153 21.23 -26.84 -8.69
C VAL A 153 21.83 -27.24 -7.36
N PHE A 154 21.01 -27.38 -6.30
CA PHE A 154 21.46 -27.90 -5.03
C PHE A 154 22.08 -29.29 -5.15
N ASP A 155 21.46 -30.18 -5.94
CA ASP A 155 21.95 -31.55 -6.16
C ASP A 155 23.32 -31.60 -6.88
N ALA A 156 23.72 -30.53 -7.58
CA ALA A 156 24.99 -30.43 -8.31
C ALA A 156 26.03 -29.55 -7.61
N ALA A 157 25.64 -28.86 -6.54
CA ALA A 157 26.52 -28.01 -5.76
C ALA A 157 27.31 -28.86 -4.76
N ARG A 158 28.52 -28.43 -4.42
CA ARG A 158 29.31 -29.02 -3.33
C ARG A 158 28.62 -28.81 -1.98
N ASN A 159 28.26 -27.56 -1.69
CA ASN A 159 27.44 -27.20 -0.54
C ASN A 159 26.28 -26.30 -0.98
N ALA A 160 25.11 -26.52 -0.37
CA ALA A 160 23.93 -25.71 -0.57
C ALA A 160 23.66 -24.83 0.65
N ILE A 161 23.37 -23.55 0.40
CA ILE A 161 22.89 -22.59 1.40
C ILE A 161 21.43 -22.27 1.05
N VAL A 162 20.50 -22.80 1.84
CA VAL A 162 19.08 -22.65 1.59
C VAL A 162 18.57 -21.40 2.30
N VAL A 163 18.37 -20.34 1.52
CA VAL A 163 17.98 -19.02 2.01
C VAL A 163 16.47 -18.89 1.91
N ALA A 164 15.79 -18.50 2.99
CA ALA A 164 14.36 -18.20 3.00
C ALA A 164 13.49 -19.25 2.24
N PRO A 165 13.61 -20.54 2.57
CA PRO A 165 13.09 -21.61 1.72
C PRO A 165 11.59 -21.54 1.49
N ASP A 166 11.16 -21.81 0.26
CA ASP A 166 9.79 -22.21 -0.03
C ASP A 166 9.49 -23.62 0.55
N ARG A 167 8.24 -24.07 0.39
CA ARG A 167 7.82 -25.40 0.91
C ARG A 167 8.66 -26.56 0.34
N HIS A 168 9.16 -26.45 -0.88
CA HIS A 168 9.94 -27.50 -1.54
C HIS A 168 11.41 -27.46 -1.12
N ALA A 169 12.04 -26.27 -1.12
CA ALA A 169 13.41 -26.08 -0.65
C ALA A 169 13.55 -26.42 0.84
N ALA A 170 12.54 -26.14 1.67
CA ALA A 170 12.53 -26.52 3.08
C ALA A 170 12.51 -28.05 3.26
N ARG A 171 11.71 -28.76 2.44
CA ARG A 171 11.68 -30.23 2.45
C ARG A 171 12.99 -30.82 1.99
N TRP A 172 13.57 -30.29 0.90
CA TRP A 172 14.87 -30.73 0.40
C TRP A 172 15.97 -30.50 1.45
N GLN A 173 15.97 -29.34 2.09
CA GLN A 173 16.93 -29.02 3.14
C GLN A 173 16.83 -29.95 4.35
N ALA A 174 15.61 -30.23 4.82
CA ALA A 174 15.39 -31.14 5.93
C ALA A 174 15.87 -32.57 5.62
N ALA A 175 15.83 -32.99 4.34
CA ALA A 175 16.31 -34.29 3.90
C ALA A 175 17.84 -34.37 3.76
N HIS A 176 18.51 -33.27 3.40
CA HIS A 176 19.95 -33.26 3.08
C HIS A 176 20.83 -32.60 4.16
N GLY A 177 20.24 -32.00 5.19
CA GLY A 177 21.00 -31.35 6.28
C GLY A 177 21.76 -30.09 5.85
N ALA A 178 21.35 -29.45 4.75
CA ALA A 178 22.01 -28.27 4.21
C ALA A 178 21.88 -27.04 5.13
N GLU A 179 22.83 -26.10 4.99
CA GLU A 179 22.82 -24.85 5.74
C GLU A 179 21.54 -24.04 5.43
N THR A 180 20.94 -23.39 6.44
CA THR A 180 19.77 -22.53 6.25
C THR A 180 19.98 -21.12 6.74
N MET A 181 19.43 -20.17 5.97
CA MET A 181 19.24 -18.79 6.41
C MET A 181 17.74 -18.47 6.45
N PRO A 182 17.08 -18.53 7.61
CA PRO A 182 15.64 -18.31 7.68
C PRO A 182 15.28 -16.85 7.37
N ALA A 183 14.09 -16.66 6.79
CA ALA A 183 13.47 -15.34 6.67
C ALA A 183 12.40 -15.14 7.76
N PRO A 184 12.09 -13.89 8.14
CA PRO A 184 10.97 -13.59 9.02
C PRO A 184 9.68 -14.15 8.42
N LYS A 185 8.98 -15.00 9.17
CA LYS A 185 7.68 -15.53 8.73
C LYS A 185 6.60 -14.45 8.84
N PRO A 186 5.66 -14.37 7.89
CA PRO A 186 4.51 -13.48 8.02
C PRO A 186 3.71 -13.81 9.28
N THR A 187 3.46 -12.81 10.10
CA THR A 187 2.59 -12.93 11.29
C THR A 187 1.20 -12.40 11.00
N LEU A 188 0.21 -12.69 11.86
CA LEU A 188 -1.12 -12.06 11.78
C LEU A 188 -1.03 -10.53 11.74
N ARG A 189 -0.11 -9.96 12.53
CA ARG A 189 0.18 -8.52 12.52
C ARG A 189 0.62 -8.00 11.14
N THR A 190 1.35 -8.82 10.38
CA THR A 190 1.78 -8.49 9.01
C THR A 190 0.58 -8.43 8.06
N VAL A 191 -0.35 -9.38 8.18
CA VAL A 191 -1.60 -9.40 7.40
C VAL A 191 -2.51 -8.23 7.78
N VAL A 192 -2.70 -7.95 9.07
CA VAL A 192 -3.48 -6.79 9.55
C VAL A 192 -2.87 -5.46 9.05
N LYS A 193 -1.54 -5.37 9.03
CA LYS A 193 -0.83 -4.21 8.48
C LYS A 193 -1.03 -4.08 6.96
N MET A 194 -1.01 -5.19 6.23
CA MET A 194 -1.29 -5.24 4.79
C MET A 194 -2.72 -4.77 4.48
N LEU A 195 -3.72 -5.25 5.24
CA LEU A 195 -5.12 -4.84 5.08
C LEU A 195 -5.38 -3.38 5.48
N ARG A 196 -4.43 -2.76 6.20
CA ARG A 196 -4.54 -1.40 6.75
C ARG A 196 -5.84 -1.21 7.56
N VAL A 197 -6.14 -2.16 8.45
CA VAL A 197 -7.37 -2.15 9.28
C VAL A 197 -7.62 -0.83 10.01
N HIS A 198 -6.55 -0.12 10.42
CA HIS A 198 -6.67 1.22 11.01
C HIS A 198 -7.36 2.26 10.10
N GLN A 199 -7.31 2.08 8.77
CA GLN A 199 -8.01 2.94 7.80
C GLN A 199 -9.50 2.61 7.68
N TRP A 200 -9.95 1.43 8.13
CA TRP A 200 -11.37 1.06 8.09
C TRP A 200 -12.22 1.99 8.96
N LEU A 201 -11.60 2.63 9.95
CA LEU A 201 -12.24 3.64 10.79
C LEU A 201 -12.87 4.79 9.99
N LYS A 202 -12.34 5.11 8.80
CA LYS A 202 -12.95 6.10 7.91
C LYS A 202 -14.30 5.65 7.38
N ASN A 203 -14.49 4.34 7.23
CA ASN A 203 -15.75 3.77 6.75
C ASN A 203 -16.84 3.82 7.84
N SER A 204 -16.52 4.20 9.08
CA SER A 204 -17.54 4.55 10.09
C SER A 204 -18.43 5.71 9.64
N LEU A 205 -17.97 6.54 8.68
CA LEU A 205 -18.79 7.57 8.04
C LEU A 205 -20.02 7.02 7.30
N ILE A 206 -20.05 5.72 6.97
CA ILE A 206 -21.21 5.04 6.36
C ILE A 206 -22.41 5.05 7.32
N ALA A 207 -22.19 5.07 8.63
CA ALA A 207 -23.28 5.10 9.60
C ALA A 207 -23.88 6.50 9.79
N VAL A 208 -23.25 7.57 9.27
CA VAL A 208 -23.66 8.96 9.53
C VAL A 208 -25.13 9.23 9.13
N PRO A 209 -25.63 8.83 7.94
CA PRO A 209 -27.02 9.08 7.58
C PRO A 209 -28.02 8.44 8.55
N MET A 210 -27.81 7.18 8.91
CA MET A 210 -28.67 6.43 9.85
C MET A 210 -28.70 7.08 11.25
N VAL A 211 -27.54 7.58 11.72
CA VAL A 211 -27.47 8.26 13.03
C VAL A 211 -28.23 9.59 12.99
N LEU A 212 -28.07 10.36 11.92
CA LEU A 212 -28.73 11.67 11.79
C LEU A 212 -30.23 11.58 11.51
N SER A 213 -30.72 10.44 10.98
CA SER A 213 -32.15 10.18 10.80
C SER A 213 -32.83 9.57 12.03
N HIS A 214 -32.12 9.45 13.17
CA HIS A 214 -32.61 8.84 14.42
C HIS A 214 -33.00 7.34 14.32
N GLU A 215 -32.57 6.65 13.26
CA GLU A 215 -32.89 5.23 13.02
C GLU A 215 -31.89 4.26 13.68
N TYR A 216 -31.18 4.72 14.72
CA TYR A 216 -30.10 3.97 15.34
C TYR A 216 -30.56 2.77 16.19
N PHE A 217 -31.87 2.56 16.38
CA PHE A 217 -32.45 1.33 16.96
C PHE A 217 -33.02 0.37 15.92
N ASN A 218 -33.01 0.75 14.63
CA ASN A 218 -33.54 -0.06 13.56
C ASN A 218 -32.56 -1.20 13.23
N THR A 219 -32.88 -2.42 13.67
CA THR A 219 -32.00 -3.59 13.51
C THR A 219 -31.66 -3.87 12.04
N ASN A 220 -32.61 -3.63 11.13
CA ASN A 220 -32.38 -3.83 9.69
C ASN A 220 -31.37 -2.81 9.14
N MET A 221 -31.49 -1.53 9.48
CA MET A 221 -30.53 -0.49 9.04
C MET A 221 -29.15 -0.68 9.64
N ILE A 222 -29.06 -1.13 10.91
CA ILE A 222 -27.78 -1.49 11.54
C ILE A 222 -27.11 -2.62 10.73
N TRP A 223 -27.87 -3.66 10.37
CA TRP A 223 -27.34 -4.76 9.58
C TRP A 223 -26.86 -4.31 8.19
N GLN A 224 -27.64 -3.45 7.51
CA GLN A 224 -27.25 -2.85 6.23
C GLN A 224 -25.98 -2.00 6.35
N CYS A 225 -25.86 -1.19 7.40
CA CYS A 225 -24.66 -0.40 7.69
C CYS A 225 -23.43 -1.30 7.95
N LEU A 226 -23.60 -2.41 8.67
CA LEU A 226 -22.53 -3.38 8.92
C LEU A 226 -22.06 -4.06 7.63
N LEU A 227 -22.99 -4.51 6.78
CA LEU A 227 -22.67 -5.07 5.47
C LEU A 227 -21.97 -4.04 4.58
N ALA A 228 -22.45 -2.80 4.55
CA ALA A 228 -21.85 -1.71 3.79
C ALA A 228 -20.44 -1.40 4.28
N PHE A 229 -20.23 -1.38 5.61
CA PHE A 229 -18.93 -1.19 6.24
C PHE A 229 -17.95 -2.30 5.87
N ILE A 230 -18.35 -3.57 5.95
CA ILE A 230 -17.52 -4.72 5.55
C ILE A 230 -17.19 -4.63 4.07
N SER A 231 -18.19 -4.33 3.23
CA SER A 231 -18.04 -4.21 1.78
C SER A 231 -17.01 -3.13 1.40
N PHE A 232 -17.20 -1.90 1.89
CA PHE A 232 -16.27 -0.78 1.67
C PHE A 232 -14.89 -1.06 2.23
N SER A 233 -14.79 -1.71 3.40
CA SER A 233 -13.50 -2.01 4.04
C SER A 233 -12.70 -3.05 3.27
N ALA A 234 -13.36 -4.09 2.77
CA ALA A 234 -12.73 -5.12 1.96
C ALA A 234 -12.23 -4.55 0.62
N VAL A 235 -13.08 -3.82 -0.10
CA VAL A 235 -12.72 -3.15 -1.36
C VAL A 235 -11.61 -2.10 -1.15
N ALA A 236 -11.69 -1.27 -0.11
CA ALA A 236 -10.64 -0.31 0.20
C ALA A 236 -9.30 -1.01 0.49
N SER A 237 -9.30 -2.14 1.19
CA SER A 237 -8.10 -2.94 1.46
C SER A 237 -7.48 -3.48 0.17
N ALA A 238 -8.30 -3.98 -0.77
CA ALA A 238 -7.81 -4.43 -2.07
C ALA A 238 -7.15 -3.29 -2.87
N ILE A 239 -7.75 -2.09 -2.87
CA ILE A 239 -7.18 -0.91 -3.53
C ILE A 239 -5.88 -0.47 -2.82
N TYR A 240 -5.80 -0.56 -1.49
CA TYR A 240 -4.57 -0.26 -0.77
C TYR A 240 -3.43 -1.22 -1.10
N ILE A 241 -3.71 -2.51 -1.28
CA ILE A 241 -2.72 -3.51 -1.73
C ILE A 241 -2.22 -3.16 -3.14
N LEU A 242 -3.14 -2.85 -4.07
CA LEU A 242 -2.77 -2.42 -5.42
C LEU A 242 -1.87 -1.18 -5.41
N ASN A 243 -2.19 -0.22 -4.55
CA ASN A 243 -1.39 0.99 -4.38
C ASN A 243 -0.01 0.70 -3.81
N ASP A 244 0.11 -0.23 -2.86
CA ASP A 244 1.40 -0.64 -2.33
C ASP A 244 2.29 -1.27 -3.41
N PHE A 245 1.72 -1.98 -4.39
CA PHE A 245 2.48 -2.51 -5.54
C PHE A 245 3.02 -1.40 -6.45
N PHE A 246 2.20 -0.39 -6.75
CA PHE A 246 2.64 0.74 -7.57
C PHE A 246 3.66 1.61 -6.85
N ASP A 247 3.59 1.74 -5.53
CA ASP A 247 4.44 2.65 -4.76
C ASP A 247 5.66 1.97 -4.09
N LEU A 248 5.98 0.71 -4.41
CA LEU A 248 7.12 -0.05 -3.85
C LEU A 248 8.42 0.75 -3.76
N ALA A 249 8.92 1.27 -4.88
CA ALA A 249 10.20 2.00 -4.91
C ALA A 249 10.16 3.29 -4.08
N LEU A 250 9.02 3.99 -4.05
CA LEU A 250 8.84 5.21 -3.24
C LEU A 250 8.74 4.87 -1.75
N ASP A 251 8.00 3.82 -1.42
CA ASP A 251 7.81 3.36 -0.04
C ASP A 251 9.14 2.93 0.58
N ARG A 252 10.03 2.29 -0.17
CA ARG A 252 11.36 1.87 0.31
C ARG A 252 12.30 3.03 0.63
N LYS A 253 12.17 4.17 -0.07
CA LYS A 253 12.94 5.40 0.23
C LYS A 253 12.40 6.16 1.44
N HIS A 254 11.18 5.88 1.87
CA HIS A 254 10.52 6.64 2.93
C HIS A 254 10.81 6.07 4.33
N ALA A 255 11.09 6.96 5.30
CA ALA A 255 11.53 6.62 6.67
C ALA A 255 10.68 5.55 7.38
N THR A 256 9.34 5.71 7.35
CA THR A 256 8.39 4.76 7.98
C THR A 256 7.75 3.77 7.00
N LYS A 257 7.46 4.16 5.75
CA LYS A 257 6.76 3.30 4.76
C LYS A 257 7.65 2.16 4.23
N ARG A 258 8.97 2.23 4.39
CA ARG A 258 9.90 1.12 4.06
C ARG A 258 9.56 -0.18 4.79
N ASN A 259 8.91 -0.08 5.95
CA ASN A 259 8.48 -1.22 6.76
C ASN A 259 7.12 -1.80 6.32
N ARG A 260 6.52 -1.33 5.21
CA ARG A 260 5.28 -1.92 4.68
C ARG A 260 5.55 -3.36 4.21
N PRO A 261 4.59 -4.29 4.37
CA PRO A 261 4.84 -5.72 4.12
C PRO A 261 5.39 -6.04 2.72
N PHE A 262 4.92 -5.36 1.66
CA PHE A 262 5.42 -5.57 0.30
C PHE A 262 6.74 -4.82 0.04
N ALA A 263 6.89 -3.60 0.55
CA ALA A 263 8.12 -2.81 0.42
C ALA A 263 9.32 -3.51 1.08
N SER A 264 9.13 -4.11 2.25
CA SER A 264 10.16 -4.86 2.97
C SER A 264 10.37 -6.30 2.47
N GLY A 265 9.55 -6.78 1.52
CA GLY A 265 9.56 -8.18 1.08
C GLY A 265 9.09 -9.20 2.12
N ALA A 266 8.34 -8.77 3.13
CA ALA A 266 7.75 -9.67 4.13
C ALA A 266 6.56 -10.48 3.58
N LEU A 267 5.84 -9.92 2.60
CA LEU A 267 4.81 -10.60 1.83
C LEU A 267 5.15 -10.54 0.34
N SER A 268 4.86 -11.62 -0.38
CA SER A 268 5.06 -11.69 -1.82
C SER A 268 3.93 -11.00 -2.58
N ILE A 269 4.24 -10.47 -3.76
CA ILE A 269 3.26 -9.84 -4.64
C ILE A 269 2.15 -10.84 -5.07
N PRO A 270 2.45 -12.10 -5.43
CA PRO A 270 1.41 -13.10 -5.71
C PRO A 270 0.43 -13.33 -4.55
N PHE A 271 0.92 -13.34 -3.31
CA PHE A 271 0.05 -13.44 -2.13
C PHE A 271 -0.91 -12.24 -2.05
N GLY A 272 -0.40 -11.03 -2.27
CA GLY A 272 -1.22 -9.83 -2.27
C GLY A 272 -2.26 -9.80 -3.41
N LEU A 273 -1.92 -10.29 -4.61
CA LEU A 273 -2.89 -10.45 -5.71
C LEU A 273 -4.01 -11.43 -5.37
N GLY A 274 -3.68 -12.57 -4.76
CA GLY A 274 -4.68 -13.51 -4.25
C GLY A 274 -5.56 -12.89 -3.16
N ALA A 275 -4.97 -12.16 -2.22
CA ALA A 275 -5.71 -11.44 -1.18
C ALA A 275 -6.63 -10.37 -1.77
N MET A 276 -6.20 -9.63 -2.81
CA MET A 276 -7.05 -8.67 -3.51
C MET A 276 -8.29 -9.33 -4.12
N ALA A 277 -8.12 -10.46 -4.81
CA ALA A 277 -9.24 -11.19 -5.40
C ALA A 277 -10.27 -11.64 -4.35
N VAL A 278 -9.78 -12.19 -3.22
CA VAL A 278 -10.63 -12.57 -2.08
C VAL A 278 -11.34 -11.37 -1.47
N LEU A 279 -10.64 -10.25 -1.25
CA LEU A 279 -11.21 -9.03 -0.68
C LEU A 279 -12.27 -8.39 -1.59
N VAL A 280 -12.05 -8.37 -2.91
CA VAL A 280 -13.05 -7.91 -3.87
C VAL A 280 -14.26 -8.84 -3.86
N ALA A 281 -14.05 -10.16 -3.81
CA ALA A 281 -15.15 -11.13 -3.71
C ALA A 281 -15.97 -10.95 -2.43
N ILE A 282 -15.32 -10.74 -1.27
CA ILE A 282 -16.00 -10.40 -0.02
C ILE A 282 -16.76 -9.08 -0.14
N GLY A 283 -16.11 -8.07 -0.73
CA GLY A 283 -16.67 -6.74 -0.90
C GLY A 283 -17.96 -6.73 -1.72
N LEU A 284 -17.89 -7.35 -2.91
CA LEU A 284 -19.04 -7.50 -3.78
C LEU A 284 -20.07 -8.46 -3.20
N GLY A 285 -19.65 -9.57 -2.60
CA GLY A 285 -20.53 -10.54 -1.94
C GLY A 285 -21.38 -9.90 -0.86
N ALA A 286 -20.78 -9.08 0.02
CA ALA A 286 -21.53 -8.31 1.02
C ALA A 286 -22.43 -7.23 0.37
N GLY A 287 -21.96 -6.58 -0.69
CA GLY A 287 -22.71 -5.56 -1.42
C GLY A 287 -23.94 -6.09 -2.16
N LEU A 288 -23.95 -7.37 -2.57
CA LEU A 288 -25.11 -8.00 -3.23
C LEU A 288 -26.33 -8.16 -2.32
N PHE A 289 -26.15 -8.08 -1.00
CA PHE A 289 -27.25 -8.06 -0.02
C PHE A 289 -27.79 -6.65 0.26
N LEU A 290 -27.26 -5.64 -0.43
CA LEU A 290 -27.65 -4.24 -0.31
C LEU A 290 -28.34 -3.77 -1.59
N PRO A 291 -29.04 -2.61 -1.55
CA PRO A 291 -29.66 -2.03 -2.75
C PRO A 291 -28.66 -1.82 -3.90
N ILE A 292 -29.14 -1.88 -5.14
CA ILE A 292 -28.29 -1.77 -6.34
C ILE A 292 -27.58 -0.40 -6.42
N GLU A 293 -28.20 0.63 -5.84
CA GLU A 293 -27.66 1.97 -5.68
C GLU A 293 -26.33 1.95 -4.92
N PHE A 294 -26.25 1.13 -3.85
CA PHE A 294 -25.01 0.97 -3.08
C PHE A 294 -23.88 0.38 -3.95
N LEU A 295 -24.19 -0.61 -4.79
CA LEU A 295 -23.20 -1.19 -5.71
C LEU A 295 -22.72 -0.15 -6.74
N GLY A 296 -23.61 0.72 -7.22
CA GLY A 296 -23.24 1.87 -8.05
C GLY A 296 -22.26 2.81 -7.35
N VAL A 297 -22.55 3.16 -6.09
CA VAL A 297 -21.67 4.03 -5.27
C VAL A 297 -20.33 3.34 -4.99
N LEU A 298 -20.31 2.04 -4.69
CA LEU A 298 -19.10 1.25 -4.49
C LEU A 298 -18.25 1.19 -5.77
N GLY A 299 -18.87 0.98 -6.93
CA GLY A 299 -18.20 1.02 -8.23
C GLY A 299 -17.59 2.39 -8.52
N GLY A 300 -18.35 3.47 -8.28
CA GLY A 300 -17.85 4.84 -8.38
C GLY A 300 -16.66 5.10 -7.44
N TYR A 301 -16.75 4.64 -6.19
CA TYR A 301 -15.67 4.70 -5.21
C TYR A 301 -14.40 3.99 -5.72
N MET A 302 -14.53 2.79 -6.29
CA MET A 302 -13.41 2.04 -6.87
C MET A 302 -12.74 2.79 -8.02
N VAL A 303 -13.54 3.33 -8.94
CA VAL A 303 -13.03 4.12 -10.09
C VAL A 303 -12.28 5.36 -9.60
N VAL A 304 -12.91 6.17 -8.75
CA VAL A 304 -12.32 7.43 -8.25
C VAL A 304 -11.06 7.15 -7.42
N THR A 305 -11.06 6.13 -6.56
CA THR A 305 -9.88 5.80 -5.74
C THR A 305 -8.72 5.28 -6.59
N THR A 306 -9.02 4.51 -7.65
CA THR A 306 -7.99 4.04 -8.60
C THR A 306 -7.45 5.21 -9.42
N ALA A 307 -8.32 6.06 -9.97
CA ALA A 307 -7.94 7.27 -10.71
C ALA A 307 -7.11 8.24 -9.86
N TYR A 308 -7.48 8.38 -8.58
CA TYR A 308 -6.70 9.15 -7.61
C TYR A 308 -5.28 8.62 -7.48
N SER A 309 -5.14 7.30 -7.35
CA SER A 309 -3.85 6.66 -7.08
C SER A 309 -2.90 6.70 -8.28
N LEU A 310 -3.46 6.63 -9.50
CA LEU A 310 -2.69 6.69 -10.75
C LEU A 310 -2.34 8.14 -11.13
N SER A 311 -3.31 9.06 -11.09
CA SER A 311 -3.20 10.38 -11.71
C SER A 311 -3.57 11.53 -10.79
N PHE A 312 -4.75 11.56 -10.16
CA PHE A 312 -5.22 12.79 -9.49
C PHE A 312 -4.34 13.20 -8.32
N LYS A 313 -3.69 12.24 -7.64
CA LYS A 313 -2.76 12.54 -6.54
C LYS A 313 -1.59 13.45 -6.91
N ARG A 314 -1.30 13.59 -8.22
CA ARG A 314 -0.22 14.40 -8.80
C ARG A 314 -0.68 15.80 -9.23
N MET A 315 -1.99 16.03 -9.31
CA MET A 315 -2.59 17.28 -9.79
C MET A 315 -2.83 18.21 -8.59
N LEU A 316 -2.43 19.47 -8.72
CA LEU A 316 -2.61 20.49 -7.68
C LEU A 316 -4.11 20.72 -7.41
N LEU A 317 -4.51 20.76 -6.13
CA LEU A 317 -5.89 20.92 -5.62
C LEU A 317 -6.88 19.80 -5.97
N VAL A 318 -6.79 19.19 -7.16
CA VAL A 318 -7.64 18.07 -7.57
C VAL A 318 -7.51 16.91 -6.59
N ASP A 319 -6.32 16.70 -6.02
CA ASP A 319 -6.09 15.65 -5.02
C ASP A 319 -6.89 15.87 -3.72
N VAL A 320 -6.89 17.07 -3.14
CA VAL A 320 -7.60 17.39 -1.89
C VAL A 320 -9.11 17.46 -2.11
N LEU A 321 -9.56 17.97 -3.26
CA LEU A 321 -10.97 17.92 -3.67
C LEU A 321 -11.43 16.48 -3.84
N THR A 322 -10.63 15.63 -4.48
CA THR A 322 -10.93 14.20 -4.61
C THR A 322 -10.97 13.51 -3.25
N LEU A 323 -10.04 13.82 -2.34
CA LEU A 323 -10.06 13.26 -0.98
C LEU A 323 -11.33 13.66 -0.22
N ALA A 324 -11.73 14.92 -0.30
CA ALA A 324 -12.99 15.40 0.29
C ALA A 324 -14.22 14.67 -0.30
N GLY A 325 -14.23 14.49 -1.62
CA GLY A 325 -15.24 13.71 -2.32
C GLY A 325 -15.26 12.24 -1.88
N LEU A 326 -14.11 11.59 -1.75
CA LEU A 326 -14.00 10.20 -1.29
C LEU A 326 -14.48 10.02 0.16
N TYR A 327 -14.31 11.01 1.04
CA TYR A 327 -14.91 10.99 2.37
C TYR A 327 -16.44 11.15 2.28
N SER A 328 -16.92 12.09 1.46
CA SER A 328 -18.35 12.34 1.25
C SER A 328 -19.07 11.13 0.63
N ILE A 329 -18.42 10.41 -0.29
CA ILE A 329 -18.94 9.18 -0.92
C ILE A 329 -19.26 8.11 0.13
N ARG A 330 -18.59 8.08 1.28
CA ARG A 330 -18.91 7.12 2.35
C ARG A 330 -20.25 7.44 3.01
N VAL A 331 -20.57 8.73 3.16
CA VAL A 331 -21.88 9.17 3.65
C VAL A 331 -22.96 8.80 2.62
N ILE A 332 -22.69 9.04 1.33
CA ILE A 332 -23.60 8.64 0.23
C ILE A 332 -23.80 7.13 0.19
N ALA A 333 -22.74 6.34 0.44
CA ALA A 333 -22.82 4.89 0.49
C ALA A 333 -23.68 4.40 1.66
N GLY A 334 -23.59 5.07 2.82
CA GLY A 334 -24.48 4.80 3.95
C GLY A 334 -25.94 4.95 3.58
N ALA A 335 -26.27 6.09 2.98
CA ALA A 335 -27.63 6.38 2.52
C ALA A 335 -28.12 5.40 1.45
N ALA A 336 -27.29 5.09 0.46
CA ALA A 336 -27.62 4.10 -0.56
C ALA A 336 -27.80 2.68 0.01
N ALA A 337 -27.12 2.35 1.11
CA ALA A 337 -27.27 1.06 1.78
C ALA A 337 -28.55 0.97 2.63
N THR A 338 -28.93 2.07 3.31
CA THR A 338 -30.07 2.09 4.24
C THR A 338 -31.36 2.63 3.65
N GLY A 339 -31.32 3.22 2.45
CA GLY A 339 -32.46 3.91 1.83
C GLY A 339 -32.82 5.25 2.50
N VAL A 340 -31.94 5.78 3.35
CA VAL A 340 -32.15 7.07 4.02
C VAL A 340 -31.78 8.20 3.07
N ASP A 341 -32.66 9.16 2.89
CA ASP A 341 -32.38 10.34 2.07
C ASP A 341 -31.30 11.23 2.69
N VAL A 342 -30.36 11.68 1.86
CA VAL A 342 -29.32 12.62 2.28
C VAL A 342 -29.76 14.02 1.95
N SER A 343 -29.82 14.89 2.96
CA SER A 343 -30.10 16.31 2.72
C SER A 343 -28.95 16.97 1.96
N PHE A 344 -29.30 17.89 1.06
CA PHE A 344 -28.31 18.74 0.38
C PHE A 344 -27.37 19.43 1.37
N TRP A 345 -27.91 19.89 2.50
CA TRP A 345 -27.16 20.52 3.58
C TRP A 345 -26.09 19.61 4.20
N LEU A 346 -26.41 18.33 4.43
CA LEU A 346 -25.45 17.36 4.97
C LEU A 346 -24.29 17.14 4.00
N LEU A 347 -24.56 17.06 2.69
CA LEU A 347 -23.50 16.95 1.68
C LEU A 347 -22.66 18.23 1.58
N ALA A 348 -23.30 19.40 1.57
CA ALA A 348 -22.61 20.69 1.53
C ALA A 348 -21.68 20.85 2.74
N PHE A 349 -22.18 20.56 3.95
CA PHE A 349 -21.38 20.51 5.17
C PHE A 349 -20.20 19.54 5.03
N SER A 350 -20.48 18.30 4.61
CA SER A 350 -19.50 17.21 4.50
C SER A 350 -18.36 17.59 3.56
N ILE A 351 -18.66 18.20 2.41
CA ILE A 351 -17.65 18.62 1.43
C ILE A 351 -16.68 19.62 2.05
N PHE A 352 -17.16 20.69 2.68
CA PHE A 352 -16.28 21.69 3.31
C PHE A 352 -15.51 21.13 4.51
N PHE A 353 -16.19 20.34 5.34
CA PHE A 353 -15.57 19.70 6.50
C PHE A 353 -14.44 18.77 6.07
N PHE A 354 -14.70 17.86 5.14
CA PHE A 354 -13.69 16.92 4.64
C PHE A 354 -12.62 17.59 3.78
N LEU A 355 -12.93 18.69 3.08
CA LEU A 355 -11.92 19.49 2.39
C LEU A 355 -10.94 20.12 3.38
N SER A 356 -11.43 20.66 4.49
CA SER A 356 -10.58 21.16 5.57
C SER A 356 -9.63 20.05 6.07
N LEU A 357 -10.16 18.87 6.39
CA LEU A 357 -9.35 17.73 6.84
C LEU A 357 -8.38 17.21 5.76
N ALA A 358 -8.75 17.22 4.48
CA ALA A 358 -7.86 16.87 3.38
C ALA A 358 -6.70 17.87 3.24
N LEU A 359 -6.98 19.17 3.43
CA LEU A 359 -5.97 20.23 3.42
C LEU A 359 -5.05 20.14 4.63
N VAL A 360 -5.56 19.81 5.82
CA VAL A 360 -4.73 19.52 7.01
C VAL A 360 -3.70 18.43 6.69
N LYS A 361 -4.14 17.34 6.06
CA LYS A 361 -3.25 16.24 5.67
C LYS A 361 -2.15 16.70 4.71
N ARG A 362 -2.50 17.54 3.73
CA ARG A 362 -1.54 18.09 2.77
C ARG A 362 -0.56 19.06 3.45
N PHE A 363 -1.05 19.88 4.37
CA PHE A 363 -0.24 20.80 5.18
C PHE A 363 0.82 20.04 5.99
N VAL A 364 0.44 18.97 6.69
CA VAL A 364 1.40 18.15 7.44
C VAL A 364 2.39 17.44 6.53
N GLU A 365 1.97 16.92 5.37
CA GLU A 365 2.88 16.30 4.39
C GLU A 365 3.91 17.32 3.86
N LEU A 366 3.49 18.57 3.62
CA LEU A 366 4.39 19.67 3.22
C LEU A 366 5.40 20.05 4.29
N ARG A 367 4.98 20.09 5.56
CA ARG A 367 5.87 20.44 6.67
C ARG A 367 6.86 19.36 7.04
N THR A 368 6.46 18.10 6.95
CA THR A 368 7.28 16.95 7.39
C THR A 368 8.23 16.45 6.31
N THR A 369 8.01 16.81 5.05
CA THR A 369 8.87 16.39 3.95
C THR A 369 9.94 17.45 3.68
N ALA A 370 11.22 17.09 3.83
CA ALA A 370 12.32 17.95 3.41
C ALA A 370 12.35 18.02 1.88
N ILE A 371 12.01 19.19 1.31
CA ILE A 371 11.93 19.43 -0.14
C ILE A 371 12.94 20.53 -0.48
N PRO A 372 13.83 20.32 -1.46
CA PRO A 372 14.69 21.38 -1.97
C PRO A 372 13.85 22.56 -2.50
N PRO A 373 14.30 23.82 -2.33
CA PRO A 373 13.59 24.98 -2.86
C PRO A 373 13.28 24.84 -4.37
N GLY A 374 12.05 25.16 -4.78
CA GLY A 374 11.58 25.06 -6.18
C GLY A 374 11.15 23.65 -6.64
N GLU A 375 11.49 22.60 -5.90
CA GLU A 375 11.08 21.23 -6.19
C GLU A 375 9.68 20.91 -5.63
N ARG A 376 9.07 19.85 -6.17
CA ARG A 376 7.76 19.36 -5.74
C ARG A 376 7.95 18.14 -4.84
N ILE A 377 6.99 17.90 -3.94
CA ILE A 377 6.92 16.62 -3.24
C ILE A 377 6.84 15.50 -4.28
N ALA A 378 7.68 14.47 -4.14
CA ALA A 378 7.70 13.32 -5.04
C ALA A 378 6.30 12.72 -5.21
N GLY A 379 5.78 12.76 -6.44
CA GLY A 379 4.46 12.24 -6.78
C GLY A 379 3.27 13.14 -6.43
N ARG A 380 3.51 14.42 -6.09
CA ARG A 380 2.46 15.42 -5.79
C ARG A 380 2.67 16.71 -6.58
N GLY A 381 1.60 17.50 -6.70
CA GLY A 381 1.59 18.80 -7.38
C GLY A 381 2.03 20.00 -6.53
N TYR A 382 2.49 19.79 -5.30
CA TYR A 382 2.72 20.85 -4.31
C TYR A 382 4.21 21.13 -4.05
N ARG A 383 4.49 22.37 -3.68
CA ARG A 383 5.79 22.90 -3.24
C ARG A 383 5.70 23.40 -1.80
N THR A 384 6.84 23.53 -1.13
CA THR A 384 6.92 24.09 0.24
C THR A 384 6.29 25.49 0.35
N GLU A 385 6.40 26.29 -0.72
CA GLU A 385 5.81 27.63 -0.83
C GLU A 385 4.27 27.63 -0.70
N ASP A 386 3.60 26.53 -1.07
CA ASP A 386 2.13 26.44 -1.05
C ASP A 386 1.58 26.28 0.38
N GLN A 387 2.44 26.06 1.38
CA GLN A 387 2.05 25.70 2.74
C GLN A 387 1.08 26.71 3.37
N GLU A 388 1.32 28.01 3.21
CA GLU A 388 0.47 29.06 3.81
C GLU A 388 -0.90 29.12 3.14
N ILE A 389 -0.95 29.06 1.81
CA ILE A 389 -2.21 29.05 1.05
C ILE A 389 -3.04 27.81 1.41
N VAL A 390 -2.40 26.64 1.51
CA VAL A 390 -3.07 25.40 1.94
C VAL A 390 -3.67 25.55 3.35
N ALA A 391 -2.95 26.19 4.28
CA ALA A 391 -3.44 26.43 5.63
C ALA A 391 -4.63 27.41 5.66
N GLN A 392 -4.55 28.52 4.90
CA GLN A 392 -5.62 29.51 4.82
C GLN A 392 -6.89 28.92 4.18
N ALA A 393 -6.75 28.22 3.05
CA ALA A 393 -7.87 27.54 2.39
C ALA A 393 -8.52 26.50 3.30
N GLY A 394 -7.70 25.79 4.10
CA GLY A 394 -8.16 24.80 5.04
C GLY A 394 -8.95 25.35 6.22
N MET A 395 -8.47 26.46 6.80
CA MET A 395 -9.20 27.22 7.83
C MET A 395 -10.48 27.83 7.25
N ALA A 396 -10.44 28.43 6.05
CA ALA A 396 -11.64 28.94 5.39
C ALA A 396 -12.69 27.85 5.16
N SER A 397 -12.26 26.65 4.78
CA SER A 397 -13.15 25.48 4.64
C SER A 397 -13.75 25.04 5.98
N ALA A 398 -12.98 25.09 7.08
CA ALA A 398 -13.48 24.80 8.42
C ALA A 398 -14.59 25.77 8.85
N PHE A 399 -14.35 27.08 8.70
CA PHE A 399 -15.35 28.11 8.98
C PHE A 399 -16.59 27.97 8.08
N SER A 400 -16.39 27.68 6.79
CA SER A 400 -17.49 27.43 5.85
C SER A 400 -18.34 26.23 6.27
N SER A 401 -17.72 25.14 6.73
CA SER A 401 -18.46 23.96 7.22
C SER A 401 -19.30 24.31 8.46
N ALA A 402 -18.76 25.05 9.42
CA ALA A 402 -19.51 25.49 10.59
C ALA A 402 -20.66 26.43 10.21
N LEU A 403 -20.44 27.37 9.28
CA LEU A 403 -21.48 28.26 8.77
C LEU A 403 -22.61 27.49 8.08
N VAL A 404 -22.28 26.56 7.19
CA VAL A 404 -23.27 25.72 6.51
C VAL A 404 -24.08 24.90 7.53
N LEU A 405 -23.43 24.36 8.57
CA LEU A 405 -24.13 23.66 9.64
C LEU A 405 -25.07 24.58 10.42
N ALA A 406 -24.64 25.82 10.72
CA ALA A 406 -25.49 26.81 11.39
C ALA A 406 -26.72 27.19 10.54
N LEU A 407 -26.55 27.36 9.23
CA LEU A 407 -27.66 27.60 8.30
C LEU A 407 -28.62 26.40 8.22
N TYR A 408 -28.08 25.18 8.22
CA TYR A 408 -28.89 23.96 8.28
C TYR A 408 -29.74 23.91 9.55
N MET A 409 -29.17 24.29 10.71
CA MET A 409 -29.90 24.27 11.98
C MET A 409 -31.08 25.22 12.05
N ASP A 410 -31.05 26.30 11.26
CA ASP A 410 -32.18 27.23 11.15
C ASP A 410 -33.20 26.80 10.08
N SER A 411 -32.93 25.73 9.34
CA SER A 411 -33.81 25.27 8.26
C SER A 411 -35.11 24.64 8.75
N VAL A 412 -36.14 24.67 7.90
CA VAL A 412 -37.45 24.08 8.17
C VAL A 412 -37.34 22.58 8.48
N ALA A 413 -36.49 21.85 7.75
CA ALA A 413 -36.29 20.41 7.94
C ALA A 413 -35.82 20.06 9.37
N VAL A 414 -34.96 20.89 9.95
CA VAL A 414 -34.48 20.67 11.33
C VAL A 414 -35.57 21.00 12.35
N ARG A 415 -36.38 22.03 12.10
CA ARG A 415 -37.50 22.39 12.98
C ARG A 415 -38.62 21.34 12.98
N GLU A 416 -38.76 20.58 11.89
CA GLU A 416 -39.69 19.45 11.81
C GLU A 416 -39.14 18.18 12.48
N LEU A 417 -37.82 17.96 12.41
CA LEU A 417 -37.18 16.76 12.96
C LEU A 417 -36.92 16.83 14.46
N TYR A 418 -36.74 18.03 15.01
CA TYR A 418 -36.36 18.26 16.41
C TYR A 418 -37.41 19.10 17.15
N PRO A 419 -38.06 18.58 18.21
CA PRO A 419 -39.00 19.36 19.04
C PRO A 419 -38.39 20.62 19.66
N HIS A 420 -37.09 20.58 19.98
CA HIS A 420 -36.35 21.66 20.62
C HIS A 420 -35.07 22.04 19.85
N PRO A 421 -35.18 22.71 18.68
CA PRO A 421 -34.03 22.99 17.80
C PRO A 421 -32.93 23.86 18.41
N TRP A 422 -33.25 24.65 19.44
CA TRP A 422 -32.22 25.46 20.12
C TRP A 422 -31.21 24.62 20.90
N LEU A 423 -31.56 23.38 21.30
CA LEU A 423 -30.66 22.48 22.02
C LEU A 423 -29.53 21.95 21.14
N ILE A 424 -29.76 21.82 19.84
CA ILE A 424 -28.74 21.38 18.89
C ILE A 424 -27.88 22.56 18.39
N TRP A 425 -28.31 23.82 18.54
CA TRP A 425 -27.58 25.01 18.09
C TRP A 425 -26.10 25.11 18.53
N PRO A 426 -25.64 24.50 19.65
CA PRO A 426 -24.21 24.44 19.97
C PRO A 426 -23.36 23.54 19.05
N LEU A 427 -23.91 22.75 18.12
CA LEU A 427 -23.10 21.90 17.23
C LEU A 427 -22.17 22.67 16.27
N PRO A 428 -22.60 23.74 15.57
CA PRO A 428 -21.71 24.57 14.76
C PRO A 428 -20.46 25.08 15.51
N PRO A 429 -20.55 25.75 16.68
CA PRO A 429 -19.36 26.17 17.42
C PRO A 429 -18.53 24.98 17.93
N ILE A 430 -19.15 23.84 18.26
CA ILE A 430 -18.44 22.60 18.61
C ILE A 430 -17.59 22.08 17.43
N VAL A 431 -18.17 21.99 16.23
CA VAL A 431 -17.47 21.55 15.02
C VAL A 431 -16.37 22.53 14.63
N LEU A 432 -16.64 23.84 14.78
CA LEU A 432 -15.63 24.88 14.56
C LEU A 432 -14.46 24.72 15.53
N TYR A 433 -14.73 24.53 16.83
CA TYR A 433 -13.68 24.27 17.82
C TYR A 433 -12.84 23.03 17.44
N LEU A 434 -13.48 21.92 17.09
CA LEU A 434 -12.78 20.69 16.69
C LEU A 434 -11.85 20.92 15.49
N THR A 435 -12.37 21.53 14.43
CA THR A 435 -11.61 21.78 13.20
C THR A 435 -10.47 22.78 13.44
N MET A 436 -10.73 23.88 14.16
CA MET A 436 -9.67 24.83 14.56
C MET A 436 -8.59 24.17 15.40
N ARG A 437 -8.97 23.32 16.38
CA ARG A 437 -8.01 22.60 17.20
C ARG A 437 -7.12 21.69 16.35
N VAL A 438 -7.68 20.94 15.40
CA VAL A 438 -6.92 20.10 14.47
C VAL A 438 -5.89 20.93 13.70
N TRP A 439 -6.27 22.10 13.19
CA TRP A 439 -5.35 23.02 12.50
C TRP A 439 -4.24 23.57 13.41
N ILE A 440 -4.57 23.92 14.65
CA ILE A 440 -3.57 24.38 15.64
C ILE A 440 -2.57 23.28 15.93
N LEU A 441 -3.02 22.04 16.15
CA LEU A 441 -2.14 20.90 16.42
C LEU A 441 -1.28 20.53 15.20
N ALA A 442 -1.84 20.60 14.00
CA ALA A 442 -1.08 20.41 12.76
C ALA A 442 0.04 21.46 12.61
N ARG A 443 -0.22 22.72 12.96
CA ARG A 443 0.79 23.79 12.99
C ARG A 443 1.86 23.60 14.08
N ARG A 444 1.58 22.85 15.14
CA ARG A 444 2.52 22.53 16.22
C ARG A 444 3.32 21.24 15.99
N ASP A 445 3.12 20.58 14.84
CA ASP A 445 3.70 19.26 14.56
C ASP A 445 3.26 18.15 15.53
N GLU A 446 2.11 18.35 16.20
CA GLU A 446 1.52 17.41 17.14
C GLU A 446 0.55 16.42 16.45
N MET A 447 0.39 16.52 15.13
CA MET A 447 -0.52 15.69 14.34
C MET A 447 0.22 14.89 13.28
N ASN A 448 0.43 13.60 13.56
CA ASN A 448 1.15 12.66 12.67
C ASN A 448 0.23 11.69 11.91
N ASP A 449 -1.03 11.59 12.34
CA ASP A 449 -2.01 10.66 11.80
C ASP A 449 -2.97 11.35 10.82
N ASP A 450 -3.74 10.53 10.09
CA ASP A 450 -4.81 11.03 9.24
C ASP A 450 -5.86 11.79 10.09
N PRO A 451 -6.29 13.01 9.72
CA PRO A 451 -7.11 13.86 10.59
C PRO A 451 -8.44 13.24 11.04
N VAL A 452 -9.06 12.42 10.18
CA VAL A 452 -10.30 11.71 10.54
C VAL A 452 -10.02 10.67 11.63
N VAL A 453 -8.92 9.92 11.47
CA VAL A 453 -8.51 8.91 12.46
C VAL A 453 -8.09 9.59 13.77
N PHE A 454 -7.43 10.75 13.69
CA PHE A 454 -7.08 11.56 14.85
C PHE A 454 -8.31 11.98 15.65
N ILE A 455 -9.33 12.58 15.00
CA ILE A 455 -10.56 13.02 15.67
C ILE A 455 -11.25 11.85 16.40
N ILE A 456 -11.24 10.66 15.82
CA ILE A 456 -11.92 9.50 16.41
C ILE A 456 -11.11 8.89 17.57
N ARG A 457 -9.78 9.02 17.58
CA ARG A 457 -8.91 8.42 18.63
C ARG A 457 -8.54 9.39 19.75
N ASP A 458 -8.51 10.69 19.49
CA ASP A 458 -8.13 11.69 20.48
C ASP A 458 -9.24 11.89 21.51
N TRP A 459 -8.92 11.64 22.79
CA TRP A 459 -9.90 11.65 23.87
C TRP A 459 -10.64 12.99 24.03
N ARG A 460 -9.98 14.13 23.76
CA ARG A 460 -10.64 15.45 23.81
C ARG A 460 -11.65 15.59 22.69
N SER A 461 -11.28 15.14 21.49
CA SER A 461 -12.19 15.10 20.34
C SER A 461 -13.37 14.17 20.59
N GLN A 462 -13.14 13.00 21.22
CA GLN A 462 -14.20 12.08 21.62
C GLN A 462 -15.18 12.71 22.62
N ILE A 463 -14.70 13.44 23.64
CA ILE A 463 -15.57 14.15 24.59
C ILE A 463 -16.45 15.16 23.85
N VAL A 464 -15.86 15.96 22.97
CA VAL A 464 -16.59 17.00 22.24
C VAL A 464 -17.61 16.38 21.25
N VAL A 465 -17.25 15.29 20.58
CA VAL A 465 -18.18 14.51 19.75
C VAL A 465 -19.29 13.89 20.60
N ALA A 466 -18.98 13.38 21.79
CA ALA A 466 -19.97 12.83 22.71
C ALA A 466 -20.95 13.88 23.21
N ILE A 467 -20.47 15.09 23.55
CA ILE A 467 -21.34 16.24 23.87
C ILE A 467 -22.27 16.51 22.70
N GLY A 468 -21.74 16.58 21.47
CA GLY A 468 -22.57 16.80 20.29
C GLY A 468 -23.61 15.69 20.07
N ALA A 469 -23.24 14.43 20.27
CA ALA A 469 -24.16 13.29 20.19
C ALA A 469 -25.27 13.37 21.25
N VAL A 470 -24.94 13.76 22.48
CA VAL A 470 -25.92 13.97 23.55
C VAL A 470 -26.88 15.10 23.18
N LEU A 471 -26.40 16.21 22.61
CA LEU A 471 -27.27 17.29 22.14
C LEU A 471 -28.22 16.83 21.03
N LEU A 472 -27.75 16.02 20.08
CA LEU A 472 -28.61 15.44 19.03
C LEU A 472 -29.68 14.53 19.63
N VAL A 473 -29.32 13.67 20.58
CA VAL A 473 -30.30 12.80 21.25
C VAL A 473 -31.30 13.65 22.03
N ILE A 474 -30.85 14.51 22.95
CA ILE A 474 -31.77 15.34 23.76
C ILE A 474 -32.63 16.25 22.89
N GLY A 475 -32.11 16.77 21.78
CA GLY A 475 -32.91 17.60 20.89
C GLY A 475 -34.04 16.83 20.21
N GLY A 476 -33.86 15.53 19.96
CA GLY A 476 -34.76 14.68 19.17
C GLY A 476 -35.81 13.94 20.01
N TRP A 477 -35.71 14.00 21.34
CA TRP A 477 -36.71 13.53 22.30
C TRP A 477 -37.35 14.74 22.99
#